data_AF-A0AAV0WRI0-F1
#
_entry.id   AF-A0AAV0WRI0-F1
#
_cell.length_a   1.000
_cell.length_b   1.000
_cell.length_c   1.000
_cell.angle_alpha   90.00
_cell.angle_beta   90.00
_cell.angle_gamma   90.00
#
_symmetry.space_group_name_H-M   'P 1'
#
loop_
_entity.id
_entity.type
_entity.pdbx_description
1 polymer ?
#
loop_
_entity_poly.entity_id
_entity_poly.type
_entity_poly.pdbx_seq_one_letter_code
_entity_poly.pdbx_strand_id
1 'polypeptide(L)'
;MGPTNIRLWKSLGITPTKTSFSHPISGKPIYMFADVPHLMKLVRNHFIDSGFVLPNNKYIGKQVIQEVVSLNKVDLSCVYKVTDRHLNAIGSQRQNVKLATQVLSNSMAKAIS
;
A
#
# COMPACT_ATOMS: atom_id res chain seq x y z
N MET A 1 7.37 -0.30 -8.79
CA MET A 1 8.06 -1.34 -9.60
C MET A 1 8.88 -0.64 -10.67
N GLY A 2 10.13 -1.02 -10.88
CA GLY A 2 10.98 -0.37 -11.89
C GLY A 2 10.54 -0.67 -13.34
N PRO A 3 10.72 0.27 -14.28
CA PRO A 3 10.29 0.10 -15.67
C PRO A 3 10.96 -1.10 -16.38
N THR A 4 12.20 -1.44 -16.00
CA THR A 4 12.92 -2.62 -16.52
C THR A 4 12.22 -3.93 -16.16
N ASN A 5 11.79 -4.10 -14.91
CA ASN A 5 11.11 -5.31 -14.46
C ASN A 5 9.72 -5.42 -15.10
N ILE A 6 9.04 -4.29 -15.33
CA ILE A 6 7.77 -4.26 -16.07
C ILE A 6 7.98 -4.72 -17.52
N ARG A 7 9.08 -4.29 -18.17
CA ARG A 7 9.42 -4.76 -19.52
C ARG A 7 9.70 -6.26 -19.56
N LEU A 8 10.40 -6.80 -18.55
CA LEU A 8 10.63 -8.24 -18.41
C LEU A 8 9.31 -9.02 -18.27
N TRP A 9 8.37 -8.53 -17.46
CA TRP A 9 7.07 -9.17 -17.32
C TRP A 9 6.32 -9.22 -18.65
N LYS A 10 6.38 -8.13 -19.43
CA LYS A 10 5.80 -8.09 -20.79
C LYS A 10 6.47 -9.09 -21.74
N SER A 11 7.80 -9.18 -21.74
CA SER A 11 8.52 -10.12 -22.62
C SER A 11 8.27 -11.59 -22.26
N LEU A 12 7.99 -11.88 -20.98
CA LEU A 12 7.62 -13.22 -20.51
C LEU A 12 6.11 -13.52 -20.67
N GLY A 13 5.33 -12.58 -21.21
CA GLY A 13 3.89 -12.74 -21.41
C GLY A 13 3.08 -12.83 -20.11
N ILE A 14 3.55 -12.16 -19.05
CA ILE A 14 2.89 -12.11 -17.74
C ILE A 14 1.76 -11.09 -17.78
N THR A 15 0.57 -11.49 -17.34
CA THR A 15 -0.63 -10.67 -17.24
C THR A 15 -1.30 -10.89 -15.88
N PRO A 16 -2.32 -10.09 -15.50
CA PRO A 16 -3.07 -10.34 -14.27
C PRO A 16 -3.71 -11.74 -14.19
N THR A 17 -4.01 -12.36 -15.34
CA THR A 17 -4.59 -13.70 -15.44
C THR A 17 -3.55 -14.81 -15.64
N LYS A 18 -2.38 -14.47 -16.19
CA LYS A 18 -1.26 -15.39 -16.44
C LYS A 18 -0.03 -14.94 -15.64
N THR A 19 0.16 -15.54 -14.47
CA THR A 19 1.17 -15.13 -13.47
C THR A 19 2.44 -15.99 -13.47
N SER A 20 2.60 -16.88 -14.45
CA SER A 20 3.76 -17.75 -14.58
C SER A 20 4.18 -17.96 -16.03
N PHE A 21 5.43 -18.39 -16.20
CA PHE A 21 5.98 -18.84 -17.48
C PHE A 21 6.66 -20.21 -17.31
N SER A 22 6.86 -20.94 -18.39
CA SER A 22 7.46 -22.28 -18.33
C SER A 22 8.98 -22.19 -18.20
N HIS A 23 9.56 -23.00 -17.31
CA HIS A 23 11.00 -23.12 -17.14
C HIS A 23 11.64 -23.67 -18.45
N PRO A 24 12.70 -23.03 -18.99
CA PRO A 24 13.23 -23.33 -20.33
C PRO A 24 13.75 -24.76 -20.51
N ILE A 25 14.23 -25.40 -19.43
CA ILE A 25 14.71 -26.80 -19.45
C ILE A 25 13.66 -27.79 -18.92
N SER A 26 13.15 -27.58 -17.70
CA SER A 26 12.28 -28.57 -17.02
C SER A 26 10.80 -28.49 -17.37
N GLY A 27 10.35 -27.45 -18.08
CA GLY A 27 8.94 -27.21 -18.41
C GLY A 27 8.05 -26.78 -17.22
N LYS A 28 8.54 -26.89 -15.98
CA LYS A 28 7.80 -26.54 -14.77
C LYS A 28 7.46 -25.04 -14.72
N PRO A 29 6.33 -24.65 -14.14
CA PRO A 29 5.96 -23.23 -14.04
C PRO A 29 6.86 -22.47 -13.07
N ILE A 30 7.31 -21.29 -13.50
CA ILE A 30 8.00 -20.29 -12.68
C ILE A 30 7.02 -19.14 -12.44
N TYR A 31 6.64 -18.93 -11.18
CA TYR A 31 5.69 -17.90 -10.78
C TYR A 31 6.37 -16.55 -10.53
N MET A 32 5.73 -15.48 -10.99
CA MET A 32 6.24 -14.11 -10.87
C MET A 32 5.57 -13.38 -9.73
N PHE A 33 6.36 -12.85 -8.81
CA PHE A 33 5.87 -12.07 -7.67
C PHE A 33 6.40 -10.64 -7.73
N ALA A 34 5.55 -9.71 -7.28
CA ALA A 34 5.94 -8.34 -7.01
C ALA A 34 6.44 -8.20 -5.57
N ASP A 35 7.30 -7.20 -5.33
CA ASP A 35 7.73 -6.82 -3.97
C ASP A 35 6.54 -6.21 -3.19
N VAL A 36 5.96 -7.00 -2.30
CA VAL A 36 4.78 -6.63 -1.50
C VAL A 36 5.03 -5.40 -0.61
N PRO A 37 6.13 -5.32 0.17
CA PRO A 37 6.52 -4.09 0.87
C PRO A 37 6.51 -2.83 -0.01
N HIS A 38 6.99 -2.92 -1.25
CA HIS A 38 6.97 -1.79 -2.17
C HIS A 38 5.55 -1.43 -2.60
N LEU A 39 4.70 -2.41 -2.89
CA LEU A 39 3.29 -2.18 -3.21
C LEU A 39 2.55 -1.48 -2.06
N MET A 40 2.78 -1.90 -0.81
CA MET A 40 2.18 -1.24 0.36
C MET A 40 2.55 0.24 0.47
N LYS A 41 3.79 0.59 0.16
CA LYS A 41 4.23 1.99 0.13
C LYS A 41 3.53 2.79 -0.97
N LEU A 42 3.38 2.21 -2.16
CA LEU A 42 2.67 2.86 -3.26
C LEU A 42 1.21 3.10 -2.90
N VAL A 43 0.51 2.09 -2.37
CA VAL A 43 -0.88 2.23 -1.93
C VAL A 43 -1.01 3.35 -0.90
N ARG A 44 -0.15 3.38 0.13
CA ARG A 44 -0.15 4.46 1.11
C ARG A 44 0.10 5.83 0.47
N ASN A 45 1.07 5.91 -0.43
CA ASN A 45 1.42 7.17 -1.09
C ASN A 45 0.24 7.72 -1.90
N HIS A 46 -0.42 6.88 -2.69
CA HIS A 46 -1.64 7.25 -3.42
C HIS A 46 -2.78 7.65 -2.49
N PHE A 47 -3.00 6.89 -1.41
CA PHE A 47 -4.02 7.22 -0.41
C PHE A 47 -3.83 8.61 0.22
N ILE A 48 -2.58 8.98 0.52
CA ILE A 48 -2.25 10.28 1.13
C ILE A 48 -2.34 11.43 0.11
N ASP A 49 -1.83 11.21 -1.11
CA ASP A 49 -1.70 12.29 -2.10
C ASP A 49 -3.05 12.59 -2.77
N SER A 50 -3.79 11.55 -3.17
CA SER A 50 -4.99 11.67 -4.00
C SER A 50 -6.24 10.99 -3.43
N GLY A 51 -6.10 10.11 -2.44
CA GLY A 51 -7.20 9.25 -2.01
C GLY A 51 -7.59 8.21 -3.08
N PHE A 52 -8.72 7.55 -2.86
CA PHE A 52 -9.33 6.55 -3.74
C PHE A 52 -10.82 6.82 -3.95
N VAL A 53 -11.31 6.50 -5.13
CA VAL A 53 -12.75 6.41 -5.41
C VAL A 53 -13.14 4.95 -5.38
N LEU A 54 -14.04 4.59 -4.45
CA LEU A 54 -14.54 3.24 -4.29
C LEU A 54 -15.59 2.90 -5.37
N PRO A 55 -15.91 1.61 -5.61
CA PRO A 55 -16.88 1.20 -6.63
C PRO A 55 -18.29 1.79 -6.46
N ASN A 56 -18.63 2.24 -5.25
CA ASN A 56 -19.89 2.94 -4.95
C ASN A 56 -19.80 4.46 -5.14
N ASN A 57 -18.81 4.95 -5.90
CA ASN A 57 -18.49 6.36 -6.12
C ASN A 57 -18.19 7.18 -4.85
N LYS A 58 -17.89 6.52 -3.72
CA LYS A 58 -17.46 7.23 -2.51
C LYS A 58 -15.98 7.50 -2.56
N TYR A 59 -15.61 8.77 -2.34
CA TYR A 59 -14.23 9.18 -2.14
C TYR A 59 -13.78 8.84 -0.72
N ILE A 60 -12.59 8.26 -0.59
CA ILE A 60 -11.89 8.05 0.68
C ILE A 60 -10.46 8.58 0.56
N GLY A 61 -10.05 9.42 1.51
CA GLY A 61 -8.70 9.98 1.54
C GLY A 61 -8.16 10.11 2.95
N LYS A 62 -6.99 10.74 3.07
CA LYS A 62 -6.30 10.94 4.35
C LYS A 62 -7.14 11.62 5.42
N GLN A 63 -8.17 12.38 5.04
CA GLN A 63 -9.08 13.10 5.94
C GLN A 63 -9.68 12.18 7.01
N VAL A 64 -10.06 10.95 6.63
CA VAL A 64 -10.64 9.96 7.56
C VAL A 64 -9.65 9.62 8.68
N ILE A 65 -8.38 9.44 8.34
CA ILE A 65 -7.35 9.13 9.36
C ILE A 65 -7.03 10.37 10.20
N GLN A 66 -7.04 11.57 9.60
CA GLN A 66 -6.84 12.82 10.34
C GLN A 66 -7.94 13.02 11.40
N GLU A 67 -9.19 12.73 11.04
CA GLU A 67 -10.34 12.82 11.93
C GLU A 67 -10.20 11.85 13.11
N VAL A 68 -9.92 10.57 12.84
CA VAL A 68 -9.72 9.55 13.90
C VAL A 68 -8.57 9.92 14.84
N VAL A 69 -7.44 10.39 14.29
CA VAL A 69 -6.30 10.83 15.10
C VAL A 69 -6.67 12.06 15.93
N SER A 70 -7.48 12.97 15.39
CA SER A 70 -7.92 14.17 16.11
C SER A 70 -8.88 13.86 17.28
N LEU A 71 -9.78 12.89 17.10
CA LEU A 71 -10.71 12.43 18.13
C LEU A 71 -10.00 11.66 19.26
N ASN A 72 -8.87 11.02 18.95
CA ASN A 72 -8.14 10.17 19.88
C ASN A 72 -6.87 10.85 20.45
N LYS A 73 -6.90 12.18 20.65
CA LYS A 73 -5.83 12.97 21.30
C LYS A 73 -5.88 12.87 22.83
N VAL A 74 -5.86 11.65 23.35
CA VAL A 74 -5.77 11.34 24.78
C VAL A 74 -4.55 10.46 25.05
N ASP A 75 -4.01 10.49 26.27
CA ASP A 75 -2.79 9.74 26.63
C ASP A 75 -2.93 8.23 26.38
N LEU A 76 -4.13 7.68 26.56
CA LEU A 76 -4.50 6.29 26.25
C LEU A 76 -5.32 6.22 24.95
N SER A 77 -4.63 6.41 23.83
CA SER A 77 -5.24 6.39 22.50
C SER A 77 -5.24 4.98 21.88
N CYS A 78 -6.34 4.59 21.24
CA CYS A 78 -6.41 3.34 20.46
C CYS A 78 -5.57 3.41 19.16
N VAL A 79 -5.17 4.62 18.74
CA VAL A 79 -4.37 4.89 17.52
C VAL A 79 -2.99 5.47 17.82
N TYR A 80 -2.43 5.19 19.01
CA TYR A 80 -1.12 5.69 19.47
C TYR A 80 0.07 5.47 18.51
N LYS A 81 -0.04 4.51 17.59
CA LYS A 81 1.02 4.22 16.59
C LYS A 81 1.06 5.23 15.46
N VAL A 82 -0.05 5.89 15.15
CA VAL A 82 -0.19 6.80 14.01
C VAL A 82 -0.02 8.23 14.48
N THR A 83 0.85 8.95 13.80
CA THR A 83 1.25 10.34 14.10
C THR A 83 1.26 11.16 12.82
N ASP A 84 1.43 12.47 12.91
CA ASP A 84 1.51 13.35 11.74
C ASP A 84 2.57 12.91 10.71
N ARG A 85 3.64 12.26 11.16
CA ARG A 85 4.69 11.70 10.27
C ARG A 85 4.17 10.63 9.31
N HIS A 86 3.08 9.96 9.67
CA HIS A 86 2.45 8.94 8.83
C HIS A 86 1.67 9.58 7.68
N LEU A 87 1.01 10.70 7.94
CA LEU A 87 0.11 11.40 7.03
C LEU A 87 0.81 12.47 6.18
N ASN A 88 1.90 13.04 6.70
CA ASN A 88 2.70 14.07 6.03
C ASN A 88 4.08 13.54 5.62
N ALA A 89 4.14 12.29 5.13
CA ALA A 89 5.40 11.64 4.78
C ALA A 89 6.08 12.31 3.58
N ILE A 90 7.30 12.83 3.79
CA ILE A 90 8.12 13.52 2.78
C ILE A 90 9.45 12.79 2.52
N GLY A 91 9.96 12.90 1.29
CA GLY A 91 11.27 12.36 0.90
C GLY A 91 11.46 10.89 1.28
N SER A 92 12.51 10.60 2.07
CA SER A 92 12.87 9.24 2.50
C SER A 92 11.79 8.56 3.36
N GLN A 93 10.92 9.32 4.04
CA GLN A 93 9.81 8.76 4.84
C GLN A 93 8.77 8.06 3.96
N ARG A 94 8.67 8.46 2.68
CA ARG A 94 7.81 7.77 1.71
C ARG A 94 8.29 6.34 1.43
N GLN A 95 9.58 6.07 1.66
CA GLN A 95 10.20 4.75 1.48
C GLN A 95 10.12 3.86 2.73
N ASN A 96 9.63 4.39 3.86
CA ASN A 96 9.51 3.62 5.10
C ASN A 96 8.27 2.73 5.09
N VAL A 97 8.49 1.41 5.00
CA VAL A 97 7.42 0.40 4.97
C VAL A 97 6.64 0.35 6.27
N LYS A 98 7.30 0.54 7.43
CA LYS A 98 6.65 0.50 8.74
C LYS A 98 5.57 1.57 8.88
N LEU A 99 5.85 2.80 8.42
CA LEU A 99 4.86 3.87 8.42
C LEU A 99 3.67 3.51 7.52
N ALA A 100 3.91 2.89 6.36
CA ALA A 100 2.84 2.49 5.45
C ALA A 100 1.93 1.40 6.05
N THR A 101 2.51 0.39 6.70
CA THR A 101 1.75 -0.71 7.29
C THR A 101 1.01 -0.30 8.56
N GLN A 102 1.52 0.66 9.33
CA GLN A 102 0.83 1.20 10.51
C GLN A 102 -0.43 1.99 10.14
N VAL A 103 -0.40 2.76 9.04
CA VAL A 103 -1.59 3.45 8.51
C VAL A 103 -2.65 2.45 8.07
N LEU A 104 -2.25 1.43 7.29
CA LEU A 104 -3.14 0.42 6.74
C LEU A 104 -3.20 -0.82 7.66
N SER A 105 -3.54 -0.61 8.94
CA SER A 105 -3.55 -1.66 9.95
C SER A 105 -4.96 -2.02 10.43
N ASN A 106 -5.13 -3.25 10.91
CA ASN A 106 -6.40 -3.71 11.48
C ASN A 106 -6.84 -2.87 12.70
N SER A 107 -5.89 -2.42 13.54
CA SER A 107 -6.19 -1.53 14.66
C SER A 107 -6.74 -0.18 14.20
N MET A 108 -6.24 0.37 13.10
CA MET A 108 -6.76 1.62 12.54
C MET A 108 -8.17 1.42 11.99
N ALA A 109 -8.42 0.32 11.27
CA ALA A 109 -9.76 0.00 10.79
C ALA A 109 -10.79 -0.11 11.93
N LYS A 110 -10.40 -0.75 13.05
CA LYS A 110 -11.24 -0.84 14.26
C LYS A 110 -11.47 0.49 14.97
N ALA A 111 -10.56 1.46 14.81
CA ALA A 111 -10.74 2.80 15.37
C ALA A 111 -11.64 3.69 14.51
N ILE A 112 -11.82 3.34 13.22
CA ILE A 112 -12.74 4.01 12.29
C ILE A 112 -14.17 3.48 12.44
N SER A 113 -14.33 2.18 12.68
CA SER A 113 -15.62 1.48 12.80
C SER A 113 -16.26 1.66 14.18
#